data_AF-A0A7S3BHG3-F1
#
_entry.id   AF-A0A7S3BHG3-F1
#
_cell.length_a   1.000
_cell.length_b   1.000
_cell.length_c   1.000
_cell.angle_alpha   90.00
_cell.angle_beta   90.00
_cell.angle_gamma   90.00
#
_symmetry.space_group_name_H-M   'P 1'
#
loop_
_entity.id
_entity.type
_entity.pdbx_description
1 polymer ?
#
loop_
_entity_poly.entity_id
_entity_poly.type
_entity_poly.pdbx_seq_one_letter_code
_entity_poly.pdbx_strand_id
1 'polypeptide(L)'
;MLLVFAISAHAYTRGTHIAPESTPIDRAAASPPFATPAGLTAPLFLKWLLVFEDPIAHGIWLCRALPRAWLAQGESLSVDAVPTAYGRIGYSLSSAIASHGTVHANLSLSSMMLAAPPPGGVVLRLRVPYTALGKRLMLRNATVGGRAWPRINSTDATIHFGTGQLTREIDIVATFEEV
;
A
#
# COMPACT_ATOMS: atom_id res chain seq x y z
N MET A 1 8.37 -0.44 7.58
CA MET A 1 9.06 -0.73 6.30
C MET A 1 10.32 -1.53 6.53
N LEU A 2 11.24 -1.05 7.38
CA LEU A 2 12.46 -1.78 7.74
C LEU A 2 12.18 -3.22 8.20
N LEU A 3 11.13 -3.45 9.00
CA LEU A 3 10.83 -4.76 9.55
C LEU A 3 10.49 -5.83 8.49
N VAL A 4 9.75 -5.47 7.44
CA VAL A 4 9.43 -6.41 6.34
C VAL A 4 10.71 -6.86 5.65
N PHE A 5 11.52 -5.89 5.24
CA PHE A 5 12.78 -6.15 4.55
C PHE A 5 13.76 -6.90 5.44
N ALA A 6 13.93 -6.47 6.69
CA ALA A 6 14.84 -7.09 7.65
C ALA A 6 14.46 -8.55 7.95
N ILE A 7 13.18 -8.83 8.20
CA ILE A 7 12.72 -10.21 8.44
C ILE A 7 12.91 -11.05 7.18
N SER A 8 12.51 -10.55 6.01
CA SER A 8 12.65 -11.28 4.74
C SER A 8 14.11 -11.57 4.38
N ALA A 9 15.04 -10.68 4.72
CA ALA A 9 16.44 -10.77 4.35
C ALA A 9 17.30 -11.54 5.36
N HIS A 10 16.98 -11.45 6.66
CA HIS A 10 17.86 -11.93 7.73
C HIS A 10 17.24 -12.98 8.64
N ALA A 11 15.91 -13.01 8.79
CA ALA A 11 15.24 -13.98 9.68
C ALA A 11 14.70 -15.19 8.92
N TYR A 12 14.44 -15.06 7.63
CA TYR A 12 13.90 -16.13 6.80
C TYR A 12 14.96 -16.78 5.94
N THR A 13 14.80 -18.08 5.74
CA THR A 13 15.55 -18.83 4.73
C THR A 13 15.22 -18.32 3.33
N ARG A 14 16.27 -17.99 2.56
CA ARG A 14 16.12 -17.47 1.19
C ARG A 14 15.44 -18.51 0.31
N GLY A 15 14.45 -18.08 -0.47
CA GLY A 15 13.74 -18.91 -1.45
C GLY A 15 12.56 -19.71 -0.88
N THR A 16 12.57 -20.05 0.41
CA THR A 16 11.46 -20.76 1.07
C THR A 16 10.69 -19.88 2.06
N HIS A 17 11.26 -18.74 2.46
CA HIS A 17 10.67 -17.81 3.44
C HIS A 17 10.30 -18.46 4.79
N ILE A 18 11.00 -19.54 5.14
CA ILE A 18 10.78 -20.30 6.38
C ILE A 18 11.57 -19.65 7.52
N ALA A 19 10.89 -19.44 8.65
CA ALA A 19 11.48 -18.98 9.90
C ALA A 19 11.68 -20.18 10.85
N PRO A 20 12.91 -20.47 11.30
CA PRO A 20 13.15 -21.55 12.28
C PRO A 20 12.61 -21.14 13.66
N GLU A 21 11.96 -22.07 14.36
CA GLU A 21 11.44 -21.84 15.73
C GLU A 21 12.55 -21.86 16.78
N SER A 22 13.48 -22.78 16.61
CA SER A 22 14.71 -22.91 17.38
C SER A 22 15.82 -23.30 16.41
N THR A 23 17.08 -23.05 16.80
CA THR A 23 18.27 -23.58 16.12
C THR A 23 19.10 -24.33 17.16
N PRO A 24 19.39 -25.63 16.98
CA PRO A 24 20.26 -26.33 17.89
C PRO A 24 21.66 -25.68 17.90
N ILE A 25 22.33 -25.74 19.05
CA ILE A 25 23.73 -25.28 19.19
C ILE A 25 24.64 -26.10 18.29
N ASP A 26 24.37 -27.40 18.20
CA ASP A 26 24.98 -28.28 17.21
C ASP A 26 24.42 -28.00 15.82
N ARG A 27 25.26 -27.44 14.93
CA ARG A 27 24.88 -27.14 13.55
C ARG A 27 24.65 -28.39 12.69
N ALA A 28 25.09 -29.57 13.13
CA ALA A 28 24.84 -30.83 12.45
C ALA A 28 23.47 -31.43 12.83
N ALA A 29 22.84 -30.95 13.90
CA ALA A 29 21.55 -31.45 14.35
C ALA A 29 20.40 -30.89 13.51
N ALA A 30 19.40 -31.74 13.24
CA ALA A 30 18.17 -31.32 12.59
C ALA A 30 17.40 -30.35 13.48
N SER A 31 17.03 -29.19 12.93
CA SER A 31 16.23 -28.18 13.61
C SER A 31 14.73 -28.39 13.35
N PRO A 32 13.83 -28.16 14.33
CA PRO A 32 12.40 -28.09 14.05
C PRO A 32 12.15 -27.05 12.95
N PRO A 33 11.57 -27.44 11.81
CA PRO A 33 11.77 -26.68 10.59
C PRO A 33 10.92 -25.40 10.48
N PHE A 34 10.06 -25.05 11.43
CA PHE A 34 9.13 -23.94 11.20
C PHE A 34 8.43 -23.39 12.44
N ALA A 35 8.55 -22.07 12.67
CA ALA A 35 7.63 -21.31 13.51
C ALA A 35 6.56 -20.63 12.65
N THR A 36 5.33 -21.15 12.66
CA THR A 36 4.20 -20.59 11.89
C THR A 36 3.96 -19.10 12.13
N PRO A 37 3.92 -18.59 13.38
CA PRO A 37 3.71 -17.15 13.61
C PRO A 37 4.84 -16.31 12.99
N ALA A 38 6.07 -16.80 13.07
CA ALA A 38 7.21 -16.13 12.50
C ALA A 38 7.13 -16.09 10.98
N GLY A 39 6.72 -17.18 10.30
CA GLY A 39 6.53 -17.22 8.84
C GLY A 39 5.41 -16.31 8.31
N LEU A 40 4.37 -16.04 9.11
CA LEU A 40 3.25 -15.18 8.72
C LEU A 40 3.54 -13.67 8.89
N THR A 41 4.63 -13.32 9.57
CA THR A 41 4.92 -11.94 9.95
C THR A 41 5.19 -11.04 8.73
N ALA A 42 6.07 -11.45 7.81
CA ALA A 42 6.34 -10.67 6.60
C ALA A 42 5.12 -10.51 5.68
N PRO A 43 4.34 -11.55 5.33
CA PRO A 43 3.15 -11.38 4.49
C PRO A 43 2.07 -10.53 5.18
N LEU A 44 1.93 -10.61 6.50
CA LEU A 44 0.99 -9.75 7.24
C LEU A 44 1.40 -8.28 7.15
N PHE A 45 2.67 -7.96 7.38
CA PHE A 45 3.15 -6.59 7.24
C PHE A 45 3.14 -6.09 5.80
N LEU A 46 3.36 -6.97 4.81
CA LEU A 46 3.19 -6.62 3.40
C LEU A 46 1.72 -6.30 3.11
N LYS A 47 0.77 -7.09 3.63
CA LYS A 47 -0.66 -6.75 3.55
C LYS A 47 -0.88 -5.36 4.13
N TRP A 48 -0.47 -5.10 5.37
CA TRP A 48 -0.68 -3.79 6.02
C TRP A 48 0.06 -2.63 5.37
N LEU A 49 1.13 -2.88 4.63
CA LEU A 49 1.80 -1.86 3.82
C LEU A 49 0.91 -1.42 2.65
N LEU A 50 0.31 -2.41 1.95
CA LEU A 50 -0.47 -2.25 0.72
C LEU A 50 -1.94 -1.88 1.02
N VAL A 51 -2.58 -2.60 1.94
CA VAL A 51 -3.97 -2.48 2.37
C VAL A 51 -4.04 -2.66 3.88
N PHE A 52 -4.27 -1.55 4.59
CA PHE A 52 -4.40 -1.53 6.04
C PHE A 52 -5.82 -1.21 6.45
N GLU A 53 -6.40 -2.08 7.28
CA GLU A 53 -7.73 -1.89 7.86
C GLU A 53 -7.54 -1.20 9.22
N ASP A 54 -7.99 0.05 9.33
CA ASP A 54 -7.86 0.84 10.54
C ASP A 54 -8.88 0.36 11.59
N PRO A 55 -8.44 -0.21 12.73
CA PRO A 55 -9.35 -0.77 13.72
C PRO A 55 -10.11 0.30 14.51
N ILE A 56 -9.65 1.56 14.50
CA ILE A 56 -10.25 2.67 15.25
C ILE A 56 -11.19 3.45 14.33
N ALA A 57 -10.71 3.85 13.16
CA ALA A 57 -11.50 4.63 12.22
C ALA A 57 -12.47 3.77 11.39
N HIS A 58 -12.33 2.44 11.42
CA HIS A 58 -13.10 1.51 10.57
C HIS A 58 -12.99 1.86 9.07
N GLY A 59 -11.81 2.31 8.65
CA GLY A 59 -11.51 2.71 7.27
C GLY A 59 -10.45 1.81 6.63
N ILE A 60 -10.35 1.86 5.30
CA ILE A 60 -9.31 1.13 4.54
C ILE A 60 -8.28 2.13 4.02
N TRP A 61 -7.02 1.90 4.35
CA TRP A 61 -5.88 2.62 3.80
C TRP A 61 -5.22 1.81 2.71
N LEU A 62 -5.17 2.38 1.50
CA LEU A 62 -4.36 1.88 0.40
C LEU A 62 -2.99 2.56 0.42
N CYS A 63 -1.94 1.78 0.21
CA CYS A 63 -0.56 2.24 0.16
C CYS A 63 -0.10 2.99 1.43
N ARG A 64 -0.66 2.64 2.61
CA ARG A 64 -0.41 3.32 3.89
C ARG A 64 1.07 3.56 4.15
N ALA A 65 1.88 2.58 3.80
CA ALA A 65 3.32 2.59 4.00
C ALA A 65 4.13 2.17 2.75
N LEU A 66 3.59 2.33 1.54
CA LEU A 66 4.28 1.99 0.28
C LEU A 66 5.68 2.63 0.20
N PRO A 67 6.75 1.86 -0.13
CA PRO A 67 8.09 2.42 -0.32
C PRO A 67 8.08 3.48 -1.42
N ARG A 68 8.75 4.62 -1.18
CA ARG A 68 8.77 5.72 -2.16
C ARG A 68 9.34 5.30 -3.51
N ALA A 69 10.36 4.44 -3.48
CA ALA A 69 11.01 3.92 -4.69
C ALA A 69 10.05 3.17 -5.62
N TRP A 70 8.95 2.60 -5.11
CA TRP A 70 7.95 1.91 -5.94
C TRP A 70 7.04 2.87 -6.72
N LEU A 71 7.20 4.17 -6.50
CA LEU A 71 6.57 5.24 -7.29
C LEU A 71 7.63 6.07 -8.03
N ALA A 72 8.82 5.52 -8.27
CA ALA A 72 9.79 6.15 -9.15
C ALA A 72 9.26 6.26 -10.59
N GLN A 73 9.93 7.06 -11.41
CA GLN A 73 9.52 7.29 -12.79
C GLN A 73 9.37 5.96 -13.55
N GLY A 74 8.22 5.75 -14.19
CA GLY A 74 7.94 4.55 -14.99
C GLY A 74 7.59 3.30 -14.17
N GLU A 75 7.68 3.36 -12.84
CA GLU A 75 7.27 2.25 -11.99
C GLU A 75 5.75 2.05 -12.03
N SER A 76 5.35 0.79 -11.96
CA SER A 76 3.95 0.39 -11.87
C SER A 76 3.78 -0.74 -10.88
N LEU A 77 2.61 -0.81 -10.27
CA LEU A 77 2.25 -1.83 -9.29
C LEU A 77 0.77 -2.14 -9.42
N SER A 78 0.40 -3.41 -9.32
CA SER A 78 -0.99 -3.84 -9.13
C SER A 78 -1.12 -4.66 -7.85
N VAL A 79 -2.26 -4.51 -7.20
CA VAL A 79 -2.67 -5.26 -6.03
C VAL A 79 -4.10 -5.70 -6.27
N ASP A 80 -4.31 -7.00 -6.41
CA ASP A 80 -5.59 -7.54 -6.87
C ASP A 80 -6.35 -8.25 -5.76
N ALA A 81 -7.65 -7.93 -5.68
CA ALA A 81 -8.66 -8.67 -4.91
C ALA A 81 -8.30 -8.97 -3.44
N VAL A 82 -7.65 -8.03 -2.75
CA VAL A 82 -7.23 -8.19 -1.35
C VAL A 82 -8.46 -8.32 -0.45
N PRO A 83 -8.56 -9.37 0.38
CA PRO A 83 -9.66 -9.54 1.30
C PRO A 83 -9.57 -8.56 2.48
N THR A 84 -10.70 -7.91 2.78
CA THR A 84 -10.92 -7.05 3.96
C THR A 84 -12.22 -7.45 4.65
N ALA A 85 -12.47 -6.93 5.85
CA ALA A 85 -13.74 -7.11 6.56
C ALA A 85 -14.96 -6.59 5.77
N TYR A 86 -14.75 -5.67 4.83
CA TYR A 86 -15.79 -5.03 4.04
C TYR A 86 -15.92 -5.63 2.63
N GLY A 87 -15.22 -6.73 2.33
CA GLY A 87 -15.16 -7.32 1.00
C GLY A 87 -13.80 -7.14 0.34
N ARG A 88 -13.72 -7.39 -0.97
CA ARG A 88 -12.45 -7.33 -1.71
C ARG A 88 -12.23 -5.96 -2.33
N ILE A 89 -10.97 -5.52 -2.30
CA ILE A 89 -10.49 -4.29 -2.95
C ILE A 89 -9.17 -4.55 -3.67
N GLY A 90 -8.99 -3.93 -4.83
CA GLY A 90 -7.74 -3.90 -5.56
C GLY A 90 -7.42 -2.50 -6.04
N TYR A 91 -6.20 -2.31 -6.51
CA TYR A 91 -5.79 -1.10 -7.18
C TYR A 91 -4.58 -1.31 -8.08
N SER A 92 -4.42 -0.45 -9.07
CA SER A 92 -3.20 -0.31 -9.85
C SER A 92 -2.66 1.11 -9.75
N LEU A 93 -1.34 1.25 -9.86
CA LEU A 93 -0.61 2.51 -9.85
C LEU A 93 0.33 2.56 -11.05
N SER A 94 0.43 3.72 -11.69
CA SER A 94 1.43 4.02 -12.71
C SER A 94 2.02 5.40 -12.45
N SER A 95 3.35 5.47 -12.33
CA SER A 95 4.06 6.70 -11.98
C SER A 95 4.68 7.36 -13.20
N ALA A 96 4.30 8.62 -13.44
CA ALA A 96 4.92 9.52 -14.40
C ALA A 96 5.51 10.74 -13.67
N ILE A 97 6.03 10.53 -12.46
CA ILE A 97 6.35 11.60 -11.52
C ILE A 97 7.45 12.57 -12.01
N ALA A 98 8.46 12.09 -12.72
CA ALA A 98 9.57 12.92 -13.20
C ALA A 98 9.23 13.62 -14.53
N SER A 99 8.39 13.00 -15.37
CA SER A 99 8.03 13.56 -16.68
C SER A 99 6.81 14.48 -16.63
N HIS A 100 5.83 14.17 -15.77
CA HIS A 100 4.53 14.86 -15.73
C HIS A 100 4.12 15.29 -14.32
N GLY A 101 4.87 14.93 -13.28
CA GLY A 101 4.48 15.23 -11.90
C GLY A 101 3.25 14.45 -11.45
N THR A 102 2.88 13.36 -12.13
CA THR A 102 1.64 12.63 -11.86
C THR A 102 1.83 11.18 -11.44
N VAL A 103 0.87 10.69 -10.66
CA VAL A 103 0.65 9.27 -10.41
C VAL A 103 -0.79 8.95 -10.77
N HIS A 104 -0.98 8.00 -11.68
CA HIS A 104 -2.29 7.48 -12.05
C HIS A 104 -2.61 6.30 -11.14
N ALA A 105 -3.84 6.25 -10.64
CA ALA A 105 -4.32 5.16 -9.81
C ALA A 105 -5.72 4.73 -10.24
N ASN A 106 -5.95 3.42 -10.31
CA ASN A 106 -7.29 2.88 -10.52
C ASN A 106 -7.62 1.97 -9.34
N LEU A 107 -8.77 2.19 -8.69
CA LEU A 107 -9.25 1.31 -7.62
C LEU A 107 -10.36 0.43 -8.16
N SER A 108 -10.37 -0.83 -7.73
CA SER A 108 -11.44 -1.79 -8.02
C SER A 108 -12.08 -2.28 -6.71
N LEU A 109 -13.38 -2.08 -6.57
CA LEU A 109 -14.14 -2.42 -5.37
C LEU A 109 -15.17 -3.51 -5.70
N SER A 110 -15.25 -4.52 -4.84
CA SER A 110 -16.26 -5.57 -4.97
C SER A 110 -17.67 -5.07 -4.67
N SER A 111 -18.70 -5.73 -5.21
CA SER A 111 -20.10 -5.42 -4.94
C SER A 111 -20.45 -5.51 -3.45
N MET A 112 -19.83 -6.44 -2.72
CA MET A 112 -19.99 -6.57 -1.27
C MET A 112 -19.53 -5.30 -0.53
N MET A 113 -18.42 -4.71 -0.97
CA MET A 113 -17.91 -3.46 -0.39
C MET A 113 -18.80 -2.27 -0.70
N LEU A 114 -19.43 -2.24 -1.88
CA LEU A 114 -20.38 -1.18 -2.20
C LEU A 114 -21.69 -1.31 -1.42
N ALA A 115 -22.11 -2.54 -1.11
CA ALA A 115 -23.30 -2.81 -0.32
C ALA A 115 -23.11 -2.50 1.18
N ALA A 116 -21.91 -2.73 1.72
CA ALA A 116 -21.56 -2.47 3.11
C ALA A 116 -20.18 -1.79 3.21
N PRO A 117 -20.08 -0.50 2.84
CA PRO A 117 -18.79 0.18 2.76
C PRO A 117 -18.17 0.41 4.14
N PRO A 118 -16.82 0.49 4.23
CA PRO A 118 -16.13 0.82 5.47
C PRO A 118 -16.64 2.16 6.02
N PRO A 119 -17.11 2.25 7.28
CA PRO A 119 -17.61 3.50 7.85
C PRO A 119 -16.60 4.66 7.80
N GLY A 120 -15.31 4.36 7.98
CA GLY A 120 -14.22 5.32 7.85
C GLY A 120 -13.83 5.66 6.42
N GLY A 121 -14.48 5.06 5.42
CA GLY A 121 -14.19 5.25 4.00
C GLY A 121 -12.91 4.57 3.54
N VAL A 122 -12.41 5.04 2.39
CA VAL A 122 -11.15 4.57 1.78
C VAL A 122 -10.18 5.75 1.67
N VAL A 123 -8.91 5.53 2.00
CA VAL A 123 -7.85 6.52 1.89
C VAL A 123 -6.73 5.98 1.03
N LEU A 124 -6.43 6.64 -0.08
CA LEU A 124 -5.26 6.35 -0.91
C LEU A 124 -4.10 7.25 -0.49
N ARG A 125 -2.94 6.65 -0.17
CA ARG A 125 -1.71 7.40 0.15
C ARG A 125 -0.64 7.19 -0.91
N LEU A 126 -0.09 8.29 -1.44
CA LEU A 126 0.88 8.27 -2.53
C LEU A 126 2.17 9.01 -2.12
N ARG A 127 3.14 8.28 -1.56
CA ARG A 127 4.43 8.86 -1.19
C ARG A 127 5.43 8.68 -2.33
N VAL A 128 5.57 9.71 -3.16
CA VAL A 128 6.53 9.71 -4.26
C VAL A 128 7.98 9.88 -3.76
N PRO A 129 9.00 9.52 -4.56
CA PRO A 129 10.40 9.80 -4.25
C PRO A 129 10.67 11.29 -4.03
N TYR A 130 11.78 11.57 -3.36
CA TYR A 130 12.38 12.91 -3.40
C TYR A 130 12.94 13.17 -4.80
N THR A 131 13.03 14.44 -5.20
CA THR A 131 13.70 14.80 -6.45
C THR A 131 15.18 14.44 -6.39
N ALA A 132 15.88 14.48 -7.53
CA ALA A 132 17.33 14.26 -7.58
C ALA A 132 18.11 15.25 -6.68
N LEU A 133 17.54 16.42 -6.42
CA LEU A 133 18.08 17.45 -5.52
C LEU A 133 17.66 17.26 -4.05
N GLY A 134 17.04 16.12 -3.71
CA GLY A 134 16.59 15.80 -2.37
C GLY A 134 15.33 16.54 -1.91
N LYS A 135 14.66 17.28 -2.82
CA LYS A 135 13.46 18.05 -2.46
C LYS A 135 12.22 17.19 -2.42
N ARG A 136 11.29 17.55 -1.53
CA ARG A 136 10.04 16.82 -1.35
C ARG A 136 9.00 17.34 -2.32
N LEU A 137 8.42 16.43 -3.10
CA LEU A 137 7.21 16.71 -3.87
C LEU A 137 5.97 16.58 -2.98
N MET A 138 5.07 17.55 -3.06
CA MET A 138 3.81 17.59 -2.32
C MET A 138 2.64 17.32 -3.25
N LEU A 139 1.65 16.58 -2.75
CA LEU A 139 0.38 16.40 -3.45
C LEU A 139 -0.33 17.77 -3.50
N ARG A 140 -0.54 18.30 -4.71
CA ARG A 140 -1.18 19.61 -4.92
C ARG A 140 -2.62 19.47 -5.36
N ASN A 141 -2.88 18.50 -6.22
CA ASN A 141 -4.21 18.29 -6.76
C ASN A 141 -4.47 16.80 -6.98
N ALA A 142 -5.74 16.45 -7.08
CA ALA A 142 -6.19 15.15 -7.55
C ALA A 142 -7.43 15.32 -8.40
N THR A 143 -7.57 14.50 -9.43
CA THR A 143 -8.84 14.34 -10.16
C THR A 143 -9.37 12.92 -9.96
N VAL A 144 -10.69 12.79 -9.97
CA VAL A 144 -11.40 11.51 -9.92
C VAL A 144 -12.38 11.46 -11.08
N GLY A 145 -12.21 10.51 -11.99
CA GLY A 145 -12.99 10.46 -13.24
C GLY A 145 -12.90 11.76 -14.05
N GLY A 146 -11.71 12.39 -14.06
CA GLY A 146 -11.44 13.66 -14.73
C GLY A 146 -11.96 14.92 -14.02
N ARG A 147 -12.62 14.81 -12.86
CA ARG A 147 -13.13 15.96 -12.10
C ARG A 147 -12.24 16.28 -10.90
N ALA A 148 -12.04 17.55 -10.58
CA ALA A 148 -11.25 17.97 -9.43
C ALA A 148 -11.79 17.37 -8.12
N TRP A 149 -10.87 16.87 -7.28
CA TRP A 149 -11.19 16.21 -6.03
C TRP A 149 -10.68 16.99 -4.82
N PRO A 150 -11.56 17.58 -4.00
CA PRO A 150 -11.14 18.50 -2.93
C PRO A 150 -10.64 17.78 -1.67
N ARG A 151 -10.94 16.48 -1.50
CA ARG A 151 -10.63 15.74 -0.26
C ARG A 151 -9.22 15.17 -0.28
N ILE A 152 -8.24 16.07 -0.34
CA ILE A 152 -6.82 15.74 -0.30
C ILE A 152 -6.14 16.34 0.94
N ASN A 153 -5.08 15.69 1.41
CA ASN A 153 -4.15 16.27 2.37
C ASN A 153 -2.74 16.21 1.78
N SER A 154 -2.22 17.41 1.50
CA SER A 154 -0.92 17.63 0.86
C SER A 154 0.25 17.14 1.71
N THR A 155 0.20 17.39 3.02
CA THR A 155 1.25 17.03 3.99
C THR A 155 1.42 15.52 4.10
N ASP A 156 0.34 14.75 4.09
CA ASP A 156 0.41 13.29 4.17
C ASP A 156 0.42 12.58 2.82
N ALA A 157 0.20 13.34 1.74
CA ALA A 157 -0.03 12.88 0.38
C ALA A 157 -1.16 11.85 0.31
N THR A 158 -2.34 12.24 0.81
CA THR A 158 -3.52 11.37 0.90
C THR A 158 -4.73 11.92 0.16
N ILE A 159 -5.53 11.01 -0.40
CA ILE A 159 -6.79 11.26 -1.10
C ILE A 159 -7.87 10.44 -0.39
N HIS A 160 -8.96 11.08 0.00
CA HIS A 160 -9.99 10.49 0.86
C HIS A 160 -11.30 10.29 0.11
N PHE A 161 -11.94 9.14 0.33
CA PHE A 161 -13.23 8.75 -0.23
C PHE A 161 -14.17 8.35 0.91
N GLY A 162 -15.25 9.13 1.09
CA GLY A 162 -16.34 8.74 1.97
C GLY A 162 -17.18 7.61 1.37
N THR A 163 -18.01 6.97 2.21
CA THR A 163 -18.86 5.83 1.83
C THR A 163 -19.71 6.09 0.58
N GLY A 164 -20.41 7.22 0.52
CA GLY A 164 -21.27 7.60 -0.62
C GLY A 164 -20.51 8.02 -1.89
N GLN A 165 -19.18 8.03 -1.87
CA GLN A 165 -18.33 8.37 -2.99
C GLN A 165 -17.67 7.14 -3.62
N LEU A 166 -17.90 5.96 -3.05
CA LEU A 166 -17.33 4.71 -3.53
C LEU A 166 -18.15 4.17 -4.71
N THR A 167 -17.43 3.83 -5.78
CA THR A 167 -17.96 3.16 -6.98
C THR A 167 -17.15 1.91 -7.26
N ARG A 168 -17.64 1.05 -8.17
CA ARG A 168 -16.95 -0.20 -8.54
C ARG A 168 -15.53 0.06 -9.05
N GLU A 169 -15.37 1.12 -9.82
CA GLU A 169 -14.08 1.59 -10.31
C GLU A 169 -13.93 3.07 -10.00
N ILE A 170 -12.73 3.48 -9.61
CA ILE A 170 -12.37 4.88 -9.32
C ILE A 170 -11.06 5.16 -10.02
N ASP A 171 -11.11 5.96 -11.10
CA ASP A 171 -9.93 6.44 -11.81
C ASP A 171 -9.45 7.75 -11.20
N ILE A 172 -8.16 7.84 -10.89
CA ILE A 172 -7.54 8.93 -10.15
C ILE A 172 -6.28 9.38 -10.86
N VAL A 173 -6.12 10.70 -11.02
CA VAL A 173 -4.84 11.32 -11.37
C VAL A 173 -4.42 12.25 -10.25
N ALA A 174 -3.33 11.92 -9.56
CA ALA A 174 -2.74 12.74 -8.51
C ALA A 174 -1.58 13.56 -9.08
N THR A 175 -1.58 14.88 -8.83
CA THR A 175 -0.56 15.81 -9.30
C THR A 175 0.30 16.31 -8.13
N PHE A 176 1.60 16.26 -8.34
CA PHE A 176 2.62 16.63 -7.37
C PHE A 176 3.49 17.75 -7.89
N GLU A 177 3.87 18.65 -6.98
CA GLU A 177 4.78 19.76 -7.30
C GLU A 177 5.81 19.92 -6.18
N GLU A 178 6.92 20.56 -6.53
CA GLU A 178 7.93 20.95 -5.55
C GLU A 178 7.39 22.03 -4.59
N VAL A 179 8.04 22.18 -3.45
CA VAL A 179 7.78 23.23 -2.45
C VAL A 179 9.03 24.09 -2.35
#